data_AF-A0A928J038-F1
#
_entry.id   AF-A0A928J038-F1
#
_cell.length_a   1.000
_cell.length_b   1.000
_cell.length_c   1.000
_cell.angle_alpha   90.00
_cell.angle_beta   90.00
_cell.angle_gamma   90.00
#
_symmetry.space_group_name_H-M   'P 1'
#
loop_
_entity.id
_entity.type
_entity.pdbx_description
1 polymer ?
#
loop_
_entity_poly.entity_id
_entity_poly.type
_entity_poly.pdbx_seq_one_letter_code
_entity_poly.pdbx_strand_id
1 'polypeptide(L)'
;MQWIVKNFDCNKDKIIDYDIMPYLNPYLLKFKKQKKTREEFADAVRSELKYQFWGRCQYELVIEIRDNDRIFLLPWIGSRDNEKVAIEVTDDKSFDWEGFAEKHVSKQRFGNSAKIDIWNQVDYRFEEFISYCWDGIHTSKPRQKKTQE
;
A
#
# COMPACT_ATOMS: atom_id res chain seq x y z
N MET A 1 2.24 -11.54 -9.55
CA MET A 1 2.80 -10.57 -8.60
C MET A 1 1.66 -10.13 -7.69
N GLN A 2 1.90 -10.05 -6.39
CA GLN A 2 0.97 -9.54 -5.38
C GLN A 2 1.76 -8.62 -4.44
N TRP A 3 1.16 -7.50 -4.07
CA TRP A 3 1.72 -6.57 -3.09
C TRP A 3 0.61 -6.08 -2.19
N ILE A 4 0.63 -6.54 -0.95
CA ILE A 4 -0.48 -6.38 0.01
C ILE A 4 -0.25 -5.16 0.89
N VAL A 5 -1.31 -4.37 1.04
CA VAL A 5 -1.43 -3.23 1.96
C VAL A 5 -2.76 -3.32 2.70
N LYS A 6 -2.93 -2.58 3.80
CA LYS A 6 -4.21 -2.45 4.49
C LYS A 6 -5.06 -1.35 3.85
N ASN A 7 -6.35 -1.63 3.69
CA ASN A 7 -7.35 -0.69 3.20
C ASN A 7 -8.68 -0.89 3.93
N PHE A 8 -9.50 0.16 4.04
CA PHE A 8 -10.88 0.02 4.52
C PHE A 8 -11.84 -0.28 3.36
N ASP A 9 -12.59 -1.38 3.45
CA ASP A 9 -13.69 -1.71 2.55
C ASP A 9 -15.02 -1.25 3.17
N CYS A 10 -15.51 -0.10 2.73
CA CYS A 10 -16.74 0.50 3.25
C CYS A 10 -18.00 -0.36 3.01
N ASN A 11 -18.00 -1.23 1.98
CA ASN A 11 -19.14 -2.10 1.71
C ASN A 11 -19.18 -3.27 2.71
N LYS A 12 -18.01 -3.73 3.15
CA LYS A 12 -17.88 -4.80 4.15
C LYS A 12 -17.80 -4.28 5.58
N ASP A 13 -17.59 -2.98 5.76
CA ASP A 13 -17.31 -2.31 7.04
C ASP A 13 -16.12 -2.98 7.77
N LYS A 14 -15.03 -3.23 7.02
CA LYS A 14 -13.85 -3.95 7.52
C LYS A 14 -12.55 -3.39 6.94
N ILE A 15 -11.50 -3.41 7.74
CA ILE A 15 -10.13 -3.26 7.25
C ILE A 15 -9.70 -4.61 6.66
N ILE A 16 -9.21 -4.59 5.43
CA ILE A 16 -8.86 -5.77 4.65
C ILE A 16 -7.45 -5.65 4.07
N ASP A 17 -6.90 -6.80 3.72
CA ASP A 17 -5.75 -6.90 2.84
C ASP A 17 -6.16 -6.53 1.41
N TYR A 18 -5.41 -5.63 0.79
CA TYR A 18 -5.65 -5.12 -0.55
C TYR A 18 -4.40 -5.33 -1.41
N ASP A 19 -4.54 -6.09 -2.49
CA ASP A 19 -3.49 -6.27 -3.48
C ASP A 19 -3.52 -5.11 -4.49
N ILE A 20 -2.45 -4.32 -4.55
CA ILE A 20 -2.36 -3.19 -5.49
C ILE A 20 -1.94 -3.62 -6.90
N MET A 21 -1.45 -4.84 -7.09
CA MET A 21 -0.88 -5.29 -8.36
C MET A 21 -1.89 -5.38 -9.51
N PRO A 22 -3.17 -5.78 -9.32
CA PRO A 22 -4.16 -5.73 -10.39
C PRO A 22 -4.31 -4.34 -11.03
N TYR A 23 -4.23 -3.28 -10.24
CA TYR A 23 -4.22 -1.90 -10.74
C TYR A 23 -2.91 -1.58 -11.47
N LEU A 24 -1.77 -1.92 -10.87
CA LEU A 24 -0.48 -1.45 -11.35
C LEU A 24 0.07 -2.24 -12.54
N ASN A 25 -0.26 -3.53 -12.68
CA ASN A 25 0.29 -4.44 -13.69
C ASN A 25 0.23 -3.90 -15.13
N PRO A 26 -0.88 -3.31 -15.63
CA PRO A 26 -0.93 -2.71 -16.97
C PRO A 26 0.11 -1.60 -17.17
N TYR A 27 0.36 -0.80 -16.15
CA TYR A 27 1.34 0.29 -16.17
C TYR A 27 2.76 -0.26 -16.16
N LEU A 28 3.07 -1.27 -15.35
CA LEU A 28 4.39 -1.90 -15.34
C LEU A 28 4.75 -2.47 -16.72
N LEU A 29 3.78 -3.12 -17.39
CA LEU A 29 3.97 -3.63 -18.75
C LEU A 29 4.17 -2.50 -19.77
N LYS A 30 3.47 -1.38 -19.62
CA LYS A 30 3.66 -0.17 -20.44
C LYS A 30 5.06 0.39 -20.25
N PHE A 31 5.54 0.54 -19.01
CA PHE A 31 6.87 1.05 -18.70
C PHE A 31 7.97 0.12 -19.21
N LYS A 32 7.78 -1.21 -19.11
CA LYS A 32 8.68 -2.20 -19.72
C LYS A 32 8.85 -1.97 -21.22
N LYS A 33 7.74 -1.77 -21.94
CA LYS A 33 7.76 -1.52 -23.39
C LYS A 33 8.47 -0.22 -23.77
N GLN A 34 8.43 0.78 -22.89
CA GLN A 34 9.13 2.05 -23.08
C GLN A 34 10.64 1.96 -22.84
N LYS A 35 11.17 0.79 -22.42
CA LYS A 35 12.61 0.56 -22.16
C LYS A 35 13.24 1.59 -21.20
N LYS A 36 12.46 2.02 -20.20
CA LYS A 36 12.92 2.93 -19.15
C LYS A 36 14.11 2.32 -18.40
N THR A 37 15.02 3.18 -17.91
CA THR A 37 15.99 2.76 -16.89
C THR A 37 15.25 2.41 -15.58
N ARG A 38 15.97 1.80 -14.62
CA ARG A 38 15.37 1.46 -13.32
C ARG A 38 14.89 2.70 -12.58
N GLU A 39 15.63 3.80 -12.68
CA GLU A 39 15.34 5.10 -12.07
C GLU A 39 14.09 5.72 -12.72
N GLU A 40 14.06 5.78 -14.06
CA GLU A 40 12.90 6.31 -14.80
C GLU A 40 11.63 5.46 -14.62
N PHE A 41 11.81 4.17 -14.36
CA PHE A 41 10.74 3.25 -13.98
C PHE A 41 10.25 3.54 -12.56
N ALA A 42 11.16 3.70 -11.60
CA ALA A 42 10.82 4.04 -10.23
C ALA A 42 10.01 5.34 -10.15
N ASP A 43 10.43 6.39 -10.85
CA ASP A 43 9.72 7.67 -10.87
C ASP A 43 8.35 7.58 -11.56
N ALA A 44 8.23 6.78 -12.61
CA ALA A 44 6.95 6.55 -13.27
C ALA A 44 5.97 5.79 -12.36
N VAL A 45 6.45 4.76 -11.66
CA VAL A 45 5.66 3.99 -10.69
C VAL A 45 5.26 4.85 -9.50
N ARG A 46 6.18 5.65 -8.96
CA ARG A 46 5.91 6.62 -7.89
C ARG A 46 4.79 7.58 -8.28
N SER A 47 4.89 8.15 -9.47
CA SER A 47 3.91 9.12 -9.97
C SER A 47 2.53 8.50 -10.13
N GLU A 48 2.47 7.28 -10.69
CA GLU A 48 1.23 6.54 -10.89
C GLU A 48 0.55 6.19 -9.55
N LEU A 49 1.31 5.69 -8.58
CA LEU A 49 0.77 5.35 -7.28
C LEU A 49 0.33 6.58 -6.48
N LYS A 50 1.10 7.68 -6.53
CA LYS A 50 0.66 8.94 -5.94
C LYS A 50 -0.64 9.41 -6.58
N TYR A 51 -0.73 9.40 -7.90
CA TYR A 51 -1.97 9.79 -8.59
C TYR A 51 -3.18 8.97 -8.14
N GLN A 52 -3.01 7.66 -7.97
CA GLN A 52 -4.12 6.78 -7.62
C GLN A 52 -4.47 6.76 -6.14
N PHE A 53 -3.48 6.79 -5.25
CA PHE A 53 -3.68 6.42 -3.84
C PHE A 53 -3.38 7.53 -2.84
N TRP A 54 -2.66 8.59 -3.24
CA TRP A 54 -2.27 9.64 -2.31
C TRP A 54 -3.41 10.63 -2.05
N GLY A 55 -3.79 10.77 -0.78
CA GLY A 55 -4.76 11.77 -0.32
C GLY A 55 -6.20 11.56 -0.80
N ARG A 56 -6.56 10.33 -1.22
CA ARG A 56 -7.94 10.00 -1.58
C ARG A 56 -8.65 9.39 -0.37
N CYS A 57 -9.71 10.04 0.09
CA CYS A 57 -10.45 9.68 1.30
C CYS A 57 -10.89 8.20 1.40
N GLN A 58 -11.19 7.56 0.26
CA GLN A 58 -11.58 6.15 0.19
C GLN A 58 -10.46 5.15 0.56
N TYR A 59 -9.21 5.60 0.56
CA TYR A 59 -8.03 4.80 0.91
C TYR A 59 -7.41 5.23 2.24
N GLU A 60 -8.02 6.21 2.91
CA GLU A 60 -7.48 6.77 4.15
C GLU A 60 -7.83 5.88 5.35
N LEU A 61 -6.82 5.57 6.14
CA LEU A 61 -6.94 4.97 7.46
C LEU A 61 -6.35 5.95 8.49
N VAL A 62 -6.67 5.71 9.75
CA VAL A 62 -5.95 6.30 10.87
C VAL A 62 -5.08 5.20 11.48
N ILE A 63 -3.79 5.47 11.62
CA ILE A 63 -2.91 4.69 12.48
C ILE A 63 -2.84 5.37 13.84
N GLU A 64 -3.05 4.62 14.91
CA GLU A 64 -3.07 5.13 16.28
C GLU A 64 -2.20 4.26 17.19
N ILE A 65 -1.37 4.90 18.00
CA ILE A 65 -0.63 4.27 19.09
C ILE A 65 -1.43 4.49 20.38
N ARG A 66 -1.87 3.41 21.01
CA ARG A 66 -2.63 3.40 22.26
C ARG A 66 -1.74 2.95 23.42
N ASP A 67 -2.34 2.83 24.60
CA ASP A 67 -1.66 2.38 25.82
C ASP A 67 -0.83 1.11 25.59
N ASN A 68 0.36 1.07 26.18
CA ASN A 68 1.36 0.00 26.04
C ASN A 68 1.87 -0.19 24.60
N ASP A 69 2.05 0.90 23.86
CA ASP A 69 2.59 0.92 22.49
C ASP A 69 1.81 0.03 21.50
N ARG A 70 0.50 -0.16 21.77
CA ARG A 70 -0.38 -0.95 20.92
C ARG A 70 -0.80 -0.15 19.70
N ILE A 71 -0.68 -0.74 18.52
CA ILE A 71 -0.86 -0.06 17.24
C ILE A 71 -2.17 -0.53 16.63
N PHE A 72 -3.04 0.43 16.35
CA PHE A 72 -4.35 0.20 15.76
C PHE A 72 -4.45 0.87 14.41
N LEU A 73 -5.16 0.20 13.50
CA LEU A 73 -5.67 0.80 12.28
C LEU A 73 -7.16 1.01 12.44
N LEU A 74 -7.63 2.21 12.12
CA LEU A 74 -9.03 2.60 12.15
C LEU A 74 -9.47 3.16 10.79
N PRO A 75 -10.74 3.01 10.42
CA PRO A 75 -11.28 3.71 9.26
C PRO A 75 -11.26 5.22 9.49
N TRP A 76 -10.81 6.00 8.49
CA TRP A 76 -10.93 7.46 8.55
C TRP A 76 -12.37 7.93 8.33
N ILE A 77 -13.03 7.38 7.31
CA ILE A 77 -14.40 7.73 6.92
C ILE A 77 -15.18 6.48 6.51
N GLY A 78 -16.51 6.51 6.70
CA GLY A 78 -17.44 5.56 6.11
C GLY A 78 -17.85 4.39 7.00
N SER A 79 -17.23 4.22 8.17
CA SER A 79 -17.73 3.28 9.18
C SER A 79 -18.79 3.94 10.08
N ARG A 80 -19.72 3.12 10.58
CA ARG A 80 -20.72 3.54 11.59
C ARG A 80 -20.16 3.53 13.01
N ASP A 81 -19.11 2.73 13.24
CA ASP A 81 -18.49 2.53 14.54
C ASP A 81 -17.01 2.15 14.35
N ASN A 82 -16.14 3.17 14.33
CA ASN A 82 -14.73 3.00 14.03
C ASN A 82 -14.03 2.03 15.01
N GLU A 83 -14.44 2.00 16.27
CA GLU A 83 -13.84 1.13 17.30
C GLU A 83 -14.14 -0.34 17.05
N LYS A 84 -15.35 -0.66 16.55
CA LYS A 84 -15.70 -2.05 16.20
C LYS A 84 -14.94 -2.57 14.98
N VAL A 85 -14.53 -1.66 14.09
CA VAL A 85 -13.81 -1.99 12.85
C VAL A 85 -12.30 -1.97 13.05
N ALA A 86 -11.83 -1.26 14.08
CA ALA A 86 -10.43 -1.14 14.40
C ALA A 86 -9.77 -2.52 14.50
N ILE A 87 -8.59 -2.64 13.89
CA ILE A 87 -7.76 -3.84 14.02
C ILE A 87 -6.46 -3.47 14.72
N GLU A 88 -6.04 -4.34 15.63
CA GLU A 88 -4.72 -4.26 16.24
C GLU A 88 -3.69 -4.93 15.32
N VAL A 89 -2.56 -4.27 15.11
CA VAL A 89 -1.50 -4.72 14.20
C VAL A 89 -0.13 -4.83 14.88
N THR A 90 -0.02 -4.64 16.19
CA THR A 90 1.25 -4.71 16.94
C THR A 90 2.04 -5.99 16.70
N ASP A 91 1.36 -7.14 16.71
CA ASP A 91 2.00 -8.45 16.53
C ASP A 91 2.05 -8.92 15.06
N ASP A 92 1.50 -8.15 14.13
CA ASP A 92 1.51 -8.49 12.70
C ASP A 92 2.93 -8.29 12.13
N LYS A 93 3.60 -9.40 11.79
CA LYS A 93 4.97 -9.39 11.25
C LYS A 93 5.03 -9.26 9.72
N SER A 94 3.90 -9.09 9.03
CA SER A 94 3.87 -8.91 7.57
C SER A 94 4.35 -7.52 7.12
N PHE A 95 4.41 -6.57 8.05
CA PHE A 95 4.79 -5.18 7.82
C PHE A 95 5.41 -4.60 9.11
N ASP A 96 6.32 -3.65 8.97
CA ASP A 96 6.89 -2.93 10.11
C ASP A 96 5.90 -1.86 10.60
N TRP A 97 4.87 -2.30 11.32
CA TRP A 97 3.82 -1.42 11.82
C TRP A 97 4.33 -0.43 12.88
N GLU A 98 5.30 -0.85 13.68
CA GLU A 98 5.93 -0.03 14.74
C GLU A 98 6.70 1.15 14.14
N GLY A 99 7.70 0.88 13.30
CA GLY A 99 8.48 1.93 12.66
C GLY A 99 7.63 2.81 11.73
N PHE A 100 6.59 2.24 11.14
CA PHE A 100 5.63 3.01 10.34
C PHE A 100 4.75 3.94 11.19
N ALA A 101 4.19 3.45 12.29
CA ALA A 101 3.40 4.26 13.22
C ALA A 101 4.24 5.42 13.76
N GLU A 102 5.43 5.15 14.29
CA GLU A 102 6.33 6.17 14.81
C GLU A 102 6.65 7.24 13.76
N LYS A 103 7.00 6.85 12.53
CA LYS A 103 7.32 7.78 11.44
C LYS A 103 6.15 8.71 11.09
N HIS A 104 4.92 8.23 11.17
CA HIS A 104 3.74 9.00 10.76
C HIS A 104 3.14 9.82 11.90
N VAL A 105 3.12 9.26 13.12
CA VAL A 105 2.62 9.92 14.33
C VAL A 105 3.57 11.02 14.80
N SER A 106 4.89 10.81 14.75
CA SER A 106 5.89 11.84 15.14
C SER A 106 5.82 13.13 14.31
N LYS A 107 5.20 13.08 13.12
CA LYS A 107 4.96 14.27 12.27
C LYS A 107 3.74 15.07 12.71
N GLN A 108 2.89 14.53 13.59
CA GLN A 108 1.70 15.19 14.09
C GLN A 108 2.03 16.01 15.33
N ARG A 109 1.54 17.24 15.40
CA ARG A 109 1.95 18.19 16.45
C ARG A 109 1.49 17.81 17.87
N PHE A 110 0.36 17.10 18.00
CA PHE A 110 -0.31 16.89 19.29
C PHE A 110 -1.08 15.57 19.38
N GLY A 111 -0.73 14.56 18.58
CA GLY A 111 -1.52 13.33 18.46
C GLY A 111 -0.70 12.07 18.63
N ASN A 112 -1.35 11.04 19.16
CA ASN A 112 -0.91 9.64 19.13
C ASN A 112 -1.37 8.92 17.85
N SER A 113 -1.96 9.65 16.91
CA SER A 113 -2.53 9.11 15.69
C SER A 113 -2.13 9.93 14.48
N ALA A 114 -2.12 9.29 13.31
CA ALA A 114 -1.86 9.93 12.04
C ALA A 114 -2.79 9.37 10.98
N LYS A 115 -3.19 10.23 10.04
CA LYS A 115 -3.83 9.76 8.81
C LYS A 115 -2.78 9.17 7.87
N ILE A 116 -3.09 8.02 7.31
CA ILE A 116 -2.29 7.32 6.31
C ILE A 116 -3.18 6.92 5.13
N ASP A 117 -2.56 6.60 4.00
CA ASP A 117 -3.22 5.98 2.85
C ASP A 117 -2.41 4.79 2.30
N ILE A 118 -2.90 4.16 1.22
CA ILE A 118 -2.19 3.09 0.52
C ILE A 118 -0.82 3.56 0.02
N TRP A 119 -0.70 4.81 -0.45
CA TRP A 119 0.57 5.33 -0.93
C TRP A 119 1.60 5.39 0.20
N ASN A 120 1.22 5.82 1.40
CA ASN A 120 2.14 5.86 2.55
C ASN A 120 2.75 4.49 2.87
N GLN A 121 1.95 3.42 2.84
CA GLN A 121 2.43 2.05 3.10
C GLN A 121 3.42 1.57 2.02
N VAL A 122 3.19 1.94 0.75
CA VAL A 122 4.11 1.61 -0.35
C VAL A 122 5.38 2.47 -0.26
N ASP A 123 5.25 3.77 0.00
CA ASP A 123 6.37 4.71 0.13
C ASP A 123 7.32 4.32 1.27
N TYR A 124 6.79 3.74 2.36
CA TYR A 124 7.60 3.23 3.46
C TYR A 124 8.59 2.14 3.03
N ARG A 125 8.22 1.32 2.05
CA ARG A 125 9.02 0.22 1.49
C ARG A 125 9.32 0.44 0.01
N PHE A 126 9.50 1.68 -0.43
CA PHE A 126 9.47 2.00 -1.86
C PHE A 126 10.58 1.31 -2.66
N GLU A 127 11.81 1.30 -2.15
CA GLU A 127 12.95 0.64 -2.79
C GLU A 127 12.76 -0.88 -2.93
N GLU A 128 12.20 -1.53 -1.89
CA GLU A 128 11.84 -2.95 -1.94
C GLU A 128 10.75 -3.18 -3.00
N PHE A 129 9.72 -2.33 -2.99
CA PHE A 129 8.61 -2.40 -3.93
C PHE A 129 9.06 -2.25 -5.39
N ILE A 130 9.97 -1.30 -5.67
CA ILE A 130 10.51 -1.11 -7.02
C ILE A 130 11.34 -2.32 -7.45
N SER A 131 12.15 -2.88 -6.55
CA SER A 131 12.91 -4.10 -6.83
C SER A 131 11.97 -5.25 -7.18
N TYR A 132 10.93 -5.45 -6.38
CA TYR A 132 9.89 -6.46 -6.61
C TYR A 132 9.21 -6.30 -7.98
N CYS A 133 8.79 -5.08 -8.31
CA CYS A 133 8.13 -4.80 -9.58
C CYS A 133 9.07 -4.98 -10.77
N TRP A 134 10.30 -4.46 -10.66
CA TRP A 134 11.32 -4.52 -11.70
C TRP A 134 11.71 -5.96 -12.02
N ASP A 135 12.01 -6.74 -11.00
CA ASP A 135 12.41 -8.14 -11.16
C ASP A 135 11.22 -8.97 -11.68
N GLY A 136 10.02 -8.74 -11.16
CA GLY A 136 8.82 -9.45 -11.59
C GLY A 136 8.48 -9.26 -13.07
N ILE A 137 8.65 -8.07 -13.62
CA ILE A 137 8.43 -7.84 -15.06
C ILE A 137 9.58 -8.35 -15.93
N HIS A 138 10.81 -8.47 -15.42
CA HIS A 138 11.96 -8.96 -16.21
C HIS A 138 12.17 -10.49 -16.13
N THR A 139 11.69 -11.14 -15.08
CA THR A 139 11.74 -12.60 -14.89
C THR A 139 10.57 -13.35 -15.53
N SER A 140 9.48 -12.64 -15.85
CA SER A 140 8.31 -13.23 -16.52
C SER A 140 8.68 -13.73 -17.94
N LYS A 141 8.86 -15.06 -18.10
CA LYS A 141 8.98 -15.69 -19.44
C LYS A 141 7.78 -15.29 -20.30
N PRO A 142 7.97 -15.03 -21.61
CA PRO A 142 6.84 -14.78 -22.50
C PRO A 142 5.89 -15.98 -22.45
N ARG A 143 4.61 -15.71 -22.17
CA ARG A 143 3.54 -16.70 -22.23
C ARG A 143 3.57 -17.32 -23.64
N GLN A 144 3.99 -18.57 -23.77
CA GLN A 144 3.94 -19.27 -25.04
C GLN A 144 2.49 -19.23 -25.53
N LYS A 145 2.26 -18.62 -26.70
CA LYS A 145 0.98 -18.73 -27.39
C LYS A 145 0.76 -20.22 -27.61
N LYS A 146 -0.29 -20.79 -27.02
CA LYS A 146 -0.77 -22.11 -27.43
C LYS A 146 -1.21 -21.96 -28.89
N THR A 147 -0.38 -22.47 -29.80
CA THR A 147 -0.83 -22.78 -31.16
C THR A 147 -1.91 -23.85 -31.00
N GLN A 148 -3.14 -23.51 -31.34
CA GLN A 148 -4.20 -24.50 -31.52
C GLN A 148 -3.92 -25.16 -32.88
N GLU A 149 -3.58 -26.44 -32.87
CA GLU A 149 -3.69 -27.34 -34.01
C GLU A 149 -5.13 -27.88 -34.10
#